data_AF-A0A430VUZ0-F1
#
_entry.id   AF-A0A430VUZ0-F1
#
_cell.length_a   1.000
_cell.length_b   1.000
_cell.length_c   1.000
_cell.angle_alpha   90.00
_cell.angle_beta   90.00
_cell.angle_gamma   90.00
#
_symmetry.space_group_name_H-M   'P 1'
#
loop_
_entity.id
_entity.type
_entity.pdbx_description
1 polymer ?
#
loop_
_entity_poly.entity_id
_entity_poly.type
_entity_poly.pdbx_seq_one_letter_code
_entity_poly.pdbx_strand_id
1 'polypeptide(L)'
;MANPGLILLAQAEGRGEVSLLKRAQSLGFPVAETWVVGLWEEFARLNNLPERIERLFQGVFGVRIDEERLLLAAEEAERAVRESYLLPERAEAFLETLKGKGPFLLRQPGEGTHHLAQTPKEALFALKRLWAEVFRVEAILERHPLLFPPSVPVLVQALGIPGEDTVPEAQEDPLLSLDLSEALGERVVVFASRGLVLRIESQHGG
;
A
#
# COMPACT_ATOMS: atom_id res chain seq x y z
N MET A 1 -10.83 -1.44 22.79
CA MET A 1 -10.66 -2.44 21.71
C MET A 1 -9.36 -2.13 21.02
N ALA A 2 -8.47 -3.12 20.84
CA ALA A 2 -7.20 -2.89 20.14
C ALA A 2 -7.49 -2.50 18.69
N ASN A 3 -6.80 -1.46 18.19
CA ASN A 3 -6.92 -1.03 16.79
C ASN A 3 -6.59 -2.25 15.89
N PRO A 4 -7.51 -2.73 15.02
CA PRO A 4 -7.30 -3.92 14.20
C PRO A 4 -6.21 -3.77 13.15
N GLY A 5 -5.66 -2.55 12.97
CA GLY A 5 -4.62 -2.25 12.00
C GLY A 5 -5.15 -2.02 10.59
N LEU A 6 -6.44 -2.23 10.36
CA LEU A 6 -7.18 -1.78 9.18
C LEU A 6 -8.08 -0.61 9.58
N ILE A 7 -7.80 0.57 9.03
CA ILE A 7 -8.54 1.80 9.33
C ILE A 7 -9.37 2.15 8.10
N LEU A 8 -10.68 2.34 8.26
CA LEU A 8 -11.52 2.80 7.15
C LEU A 8 -11.02 4.14 6.61
N LEU A 9 -11.04 4.31 5.28
CA LEU A 9 -10.55 5.54 4.62
C LEU A 9 -11.10 6.83 5.24
N ALA A 10 -12.39 6.86 5.58
CA ALA A 10 -13.03 8.00 6.22
C ALA A 10 -12.39 8.39 7.58
N GLN A 11 -11.80 7.43 8.28
CA GLN A 11 -11.16 7.60 9.59
C GLN A 11 -9.64 7.68 9.49
N ALA A 12 -9.06 7.26 8.37
CA ALA A 12 -7.62 7.25 8.18
C ALA A 12 -7.07 8.68 8.19
N GLU A 13 -5.94 8.85 8.88
CA GLU A 13 -5.04 9.97 8.67
C GLU A 13 -4.14 9.65 7.49
N GLY A 14 -3.85 10.64 6.65
CA GLY A 14 -3.04 10.41 5.46
C GLY A 14 -2.72 11.69 4.71
N ARG A 15 -1.62 11.65 3.97
CA ARG A 15 -1.17 12.69 3.04
C ARG A 15 -1.25 12.14 1.60
N GLY A 16 -0.98 13.01 0.63
CA GLY A 16 -0.99 12.65 -0.79
C GLY A 16 -2.33 12.01 -1.20
N GLU A 17 -2.24 10.89 -1.89
CA GLU A 17 -3.41 10.19 -2.41
C GLU A 17 -4.45 9.80 -1.35
N VAL A 18 -4.04 9.37 -0.15
CA VAL A 18 -5.00 8.96 0.89
C VAL A 18 -5.91 10.12 1.28
N SER A 19 -5.36 11.35 1.31
CA SER A 19 -6.12 12.57 1.56
C SER A 19 -7.08 12.87 0.41
N LEU A 20 -6.65 12.68 -0.84
CA LEU A 20 -7.47 12.89 -2.03
C LEU A 20 -8.65 11.91 -2.08
N LEU A 21 -8.40 10.62 -1.86
CA LEU A 21 -9.46 9.59 -1.82
C LEU A 21 -10.47 9.89 -0.72
N LYS A 22 -10.01 10.29 0.46
CA LYS A 22 -10.88 10.68 1.59
C LYS A 22 -11.74 11.91 1.24
N ARG A 23 -11.15 12.93 0.60
CA ARG A 23 -11.88 14.13 0.14
C ARG A 23 -12.91 13.78 -0.93
N ALA A 24 -12.52 12.99 -1.93
CA ALA A 24 -13.44 12.51 -2.98
C ALA A 24 -14.64 11.76 -2.37
N GLN A 25 -14.40 10.86 -1.42
CA GLN A 25 -15.46 10.16 -0.70
C GLN A 25 -16.38 11.13 0.06
N SER A 26 -15.81 12.14 0.73
CA SER A 26 -16.61 13.15 1.46
C SER A 26 -17.46 14.05 0.56
N LEU A 27 -17.05 14.22 -0.70
CA LEU A 27 -17.76 14.97 -1.74
C LEU A 27 -18.82 14.11 -2.46
N GLY A 28 -18.97 12.84 -2.08
CA GLY A 28 -19.97 11.93 -2.66
C GLY A 28 -19.53 11.20 -3.91
N PHE A 29 -18.24 11.25 -4.28
CA PHE A 29 -17.73 10.44 -5.39
C PHE A 29 -17.74 8.95 -5.01
N PRO A 30 -17.93 8.05 -5.99
CA PRO A 30 -18.07 6.62 -5.76
C PRO A 30 -16.70 5.96 -5.49
N VAL A 31 -16.07 6.26 -4.35
CA VAL A 31 -14.79 5.65 -3.96
C VAL A 31 -15.04 4.22 -3.49
N ALA A 32 -14.22 3.27 -3.98
CA ALA A 32 -14.28 1.88 -3.53
C ALA A 32 -14.11 1.79 -2.00
N GLU A 33 -14.77 0.81 -1.37
CA GLU A 33 -14.62 0.60 0.07
C GLU A 33 -13.15 0.30 0.36
N THR A 34 -12.50 1.23 1.09
CA THR A 34 -11.04 1.27 1.23
C THR A 34 -10.65 1.26 2.70
N TRP A 35 -9.66 0.43 3.02
CA TRP A 35 -8.96 0.41 4.29
C TRP A 35 -7.50 0.81 4.11
N VAL A 36 -6.97 1.59 5.05
CA VAL A 36 -5.56 1.90 5.18
C VAL A 36 -4.95 0.97 6.23
N VAL A 37 -3.89 0.27 5.87
CA VAL A 37 -3.16 -0.64 6.76
C VAL A 37 -2.18 0.15 7.61
N GLY A 38 -2.40 0.18 8.93
CA GLY A 38 -1.57 0.82 9.94
C GLY A 38 -0.73 -0.14 10.77
N LEU A 39 -0.28 -1.27 10.19
CA LEU A 39 0.43 -2.33 10.90
C LEU A 39 1.95 -2.30 10.74
N TRP A 40 2.48 -1.52 9.79
CA TRP A 40 3.91 -1.53 9.43
C TRP A 40 4.84 -1.29 10.62
N GLU A 41 4.58 -0.24 11.41
CA GLU A 41 5.46 0.15 12.52
C GLU A 41 5.52 -0.93 13.61
N GLU A 42 4.37 -1.47 14.02
CA GLU A 42 4.29 -2.53 15.01
C GLU A 42 4.99 -3.80 14.49
N PHE A 43 4.71 -4.20 13.26
CA PHE A 43 5.34 -5.34 12.60
C PHE A 43 6.87 -5.19 12.54
N ALA A 44 7.36 -4.03 12.12
CA ALA A 44 8.78 -3.73 12.00
C ALA A 44 9.50 -3.79 13.35
N ARG A 45 8.92 -3.15 14.37
CA ARG A 45 9.49 -3.10 15.71
C ARG A 45 9.57 -4.48 16.35
N LEU A 46 8.50 -5.27 16.28
CA LEU A 46 8.45 -6.60 16.89
C LEU A 46 9.47 -7.58 16.28
N ASN A 47 9.81 -7.40 15.01
CA ASN A 47 10.77 -8.25 14.30
C ASN A 47 12.19 -7.66 14.25
N ASN A 48 12.43 -6.54 14.95
CA ASN A 48 13.70 -5.82 14.96
C ASN A 48 14.20 -5.54 13.52
N LEU A 49 13.27 -5.21 12.62
CA LEU A 49 13.57 -5.03 11.20
C LEU A 49 14.50 -3.84 10.93
N PRO A 50 14.30 -2.64 11.54
CA PRO A 50 15.16 -1.49 11.27
C PRO A 50 16.65 -1.82 11.47
N GLU A 51 17.01 -2.35 12.63
CA GLU A 51 18.40 -2.65 12.97
C GLU A 51 18.96 -3.85 12.19
N ARG A 52 18.11 -4.82 11.83
CA ARG A 52 18.52 -5.95 10.98
C ARG A 52 18.83 -5.47 9.58
N ILE A 53 17.96 -4.63 9.01
CA ILE A 53 18.11 -4.11 7.65
C ILE A 53 19.31 -3.17 7.59
N GLU A 54 19.48 -2.24 8.53
CA GLU A 54 20.66 -1.38 8.58
C GLU A 54 21.98 -2.17 8.56
N ARG A 55 22.04 -3.31 9.27
CA ARG A 55 23.21 -4.19 9.26
C ARG A 55 23.47 -4.83 7.91
N LEU A 56 22.43 -5.22 7.17
CA LEU A 56 22.58 -5.83 5.84
C LEU A 56 23.25 -4.87 4.85
N PHE A 57 22.98 -3.57 4.97
CA PHE A 57 23.51 -2.55 4.06
C PHE A 57 24.85 -1.94 4.52
N GLN A 58 25.46 -2.46 5.59
CA GLN A 58 26.76 -1.97 6.06
C GLN A 58 27.84 -2.16 4.98
N GLY A 59 28.45 -1.05 4.58
CA GLY A 59 29.50 -1.07 3.56
C GLY A 59 29.00 -1.30 2.12
N VAL A 60 27.69 -1.19 1.87
CA VAL A 60 27.11 -1.11 0.51
C VAL A 60 27.30 0.30 -0.05
N PHE A 61 26.98 1.31 0.75
CA PHE A 61 27.07 2.72 0.38
C PHE A 61 28.38 3.32 0.91
N GLY A 62 29.29 3.67 0.00
CA GLY A 62 30.56 4.32 0.28
C GLY A 62 30.91 5.36 -0.78
N VAL A 63 32.20 5.53 -1.11
CA VAL A 63 32.64 6.44 -2.20
C VAL A 63 32.06 6.01 -3.56
N ARG A 64 31.84 4.70 -3.74
CA ARG A 64 31.07 4.10 -4.83
C ARG A 64 30.12 3.07 -4.22
N ILE A 65 29.01 2.82 -4.90
CA ILE A 65 28.07 1.76 -4.52
C ILE A 65 28.70 0.42 -4.90
N ASP A 66 28.69 -0.52 -3.96
CA ASP A 66 29.01 -1.92 -4.24
C ASP A 66 27.74 -2.62 -4.74
N GLU A 67 27.62 -2.76 -6.06
CA GLU A 67 26.42 -3.29 -6.72
C GLU A 67 26.12 -4.75 -6.35
N GLU A 68 27.15 -5.57 -6.17
CA GLU A 68 26.98 -6.98 -5.77
C GLU A 68 26.45 -7.07 -4.33
N ARG A 69 27.01 -6.28 -3.41
CA ARG A 69 26.51 -6.22 -2.04
C ARG A 69 25.12 -5.60 -1.96
N LEU A 70 24.82 -4.62 -2.81
CA LEU A 70 23.49 -4.01 -2.89
C LEU A 70 22.43 -5.05 -3.24
N LEU A 71 22.67 -5.84 -4.30
CA LEU A 71 21.76 -6.90 -4.73
C LEU A 71 21.53 -7.93 -3.61
N LEU A 72 22.61 -8.39 -2.98
CA LEU A 72 22.53 -9.36 -1.90
C LEU A 72 21.78 -8.79 -0.67
N ALA A 73 22.10 -7.55 -0.27
CA ALA A 73 21.46 -6.90 0.87
C ALA A 73 19.95 -6.67 0.64
N ALA A 74 19.55 -6.30 -0.59
CA ALA A 74 18.15 -6.17 -0.97
C ALA A 74 17.41 -7.51 -0.88
N GLU A 75 17.96 -8.58 -1.44
CA GLU A 75 17.36 -9.93 -1.38
C GLU A 75 17.20 -10.42 0.08
N GLU A 76 18.23 -10.23 0.90
CA GLU A 76 18.20 -10.55 2.32
C GLU A 76 17.16 -9.72 3.09
N ALA A 77 16.99 -8.44 2.75
CA ALA A 77 15.98 -7.57 3.35
C ALA A 77 14.56 -8.01 2.97
N GLU A 78 14.32 -8.31 1.69
CA GLU A 78 13.04 -8.87 1.24
C GLU A 78 12.71 -10.18 1.95
N ARG A 79 13.71 -11.07 2.11
CA ARG A 79 13.55 -12.33 2.86
C ARG A 79 13.24 -12.05 4.33
N ALA A 80 13.97 -11.15 4.97
CA ALA A 80 13.75 -10.79 6.37
C ALA A 80 12.31 -10.33 6.62
N VAL A 81 11.73 -9.54 5.72
CA VAL A 81 10.31 -9.13 5.82
C VAL A 81 9.36 -10.29 5.59
N ARG A 82 9.58 -11.12 4.56
CA ARG A 82 8.71 -12.26 4.26
C ARG A 82 8.67 -13.31 5.39
N GLU A 83 9.80 -13.53 6.05
CA GLU A 83 9.94 -14.50 7.15
C GLU A 83 9.53 -13.93 8.51
N SER A 84 9.47 -12.60 8.63
CA SER A 84 9.05 -11.94 9.87
C SER A 84 7.61 -12.23 10.23
N TYR A 85 7.35 -12.30 11.52
CA TYR A 85 6.07 -12.73 12.06
C TYR A 85 5.11 -11.55 12.21
N LEU A 86 3.86 -11.73 11.76
CA LEU A 86 2.76 -10.85 12.13
C LEU A 86 2.04 -11.48 13.33
N LEU A 87 1.75 -10.69 14.36
CA LEU A 87 1.00 -11.15 15.52
C LEU A 87 -0.32 -11.83 15.09
N PRO A 88 -0.69 -13.00 15.65
CA PRO A 88 -1.88 -13.73 15.25
C PRO A 88 -3.13 -12.90 15.44
N GLU A 89 -3.20 -12.12 16.51
CA GLU A 89 -4.34 -11.26 16.82
C GLU A 89 -4.53 -10.18 15.74
N ARG A 90 -3.43 -9.70 15.13
CA ARG A 90 -3.48 -8.75 14.00
C ARG A 90 -3.88 -9.43 12.70
N ALA A 91 -3.36 -10.63 12.45
CA ALA A 91 -3.75 -11.43 11.30
C ALA A 91 -5.25 -11.79 11.36
N GLU A 92 -5.74 -12.25 12.51
CA GLU A 92 -7.14 -12.58 12.74
C GLU A 92 -8.04 -11.36 12.61
N ALA A 93 -7.67 -10.22 13.22
CA ALA A 93 -8.42 -8.98 13.08
C ALA A 93 -8.48 -8.50 11.62
N PHE A 94 -7.38 -8.64 10.87
CA PHE A 94 -7.34 -8.35 9.43
C PHE A 94 -8.34 -9.22 8.66
N LEU A 95 -8.31 -10.53 8.88
CA LEU A 95 -9.18 -11.49 8.20
C LEU A 95 -10.66 -11.26 8.54
N GLU A 96 -10.98 -11.03 9.80
CA GLU A 96 -12.36 -10.78 10.25
C GLU A 96 -12.91 -9.45 9.71
N THR A 97 -12.08 -8.40 9.62
CA THR A 97 -12.48 -7.11 9.05
C THR A 97 -12.89 -7.22 7.58
N LEU A 98 -12.21 -8.09 6.82
CA LEU A 98 -12.45 -8.30 5.38
C LEU A 98 -13.45 -9.42 5.09
N LYS A 99 -13.98 -10.08 6.11
CA LYS A 99 -14.86 -11.25 5.98
C LYS A 99 -16.13 -10.91 5.21
N GLY A 100 -16.48 -11.77 4.25
CA GLY A 100 -17.67 -11.60 3.40
C GLY A 100 -17.53 -10.51 2.34
N LYS A 101 -16.34 -9.92 2.18
CA LYS A 101 -16.02 -8.93 1.15
C LYS A 101 -15.00 -9.51 0.16
N GLY A 102 -14.78 -8.79 -0.93
CA GLY A 102 -13.82 -9.15 -1.97
C GLY A 102 -14.48 -9.24 -3.35
N PRO A 103 -13.71 -9.34 -4.45
CA PRO A 103 -12.25 -9.37 -4.50
C PRO A 103 -11.59 -8.06 -4.03
N PHE A 104 -10.31 -8.13 -3.68
CA PHE A 104 -9.52 -7.03 -3.15
C PHE A 104 -8.39 -6.64 -4.09
N LEU A 105 -8.11 -5.33 -4.16
CA LEU A 105 -6.90 -4.76 -4.71
C LEU A 105 -6.06 -4.20 -3.57
N LEU A 106 -4.78 -4.57 -3.52
CA LEU A 106 -3.83 -4.09 -2.55
C LEU A 106 -2.71 -3.33 -3.25
N ARG A 107 -2.40 -2.13 -2.78
CA ARG A 107 -1.31 -1.30 -3.33
C ARG A 107 -0.82 -0.27 -2.33
N GLN A 108 0.33 0.33 -2.62
CA GLN A 108 0.75 1.54 -1.92
C GLN A 108 0.07 2.77 -2.53
N PRO A 109 -0.21 3.83 -1.74
CA PRO A 109 -0.63 5.11 -2.27
C PRO A 109 0.42 5.69 -3.23
N GLY A 110 -0.01 6.32 -4.31
CA GLY A 110 0.84 6.87 -5.36
C GLY A 110 1.34 5.83 -6.37
N GLU A 111 1.32 4.55 -6.01
CA GLU A 111 1.80 3.46 -6.88
C GLU A 111 0.70 2.93 -7.80
N GLY A 112 1.05 2.68 -9.06
CA GLY A 112 0.18 1.99 -10.03
C GLY A 112 0.24 0.47 -9.90
N THR A 113 1.32 -0.06 -9.32
CA THR A 113 1.50 -1.50 -9.13
C THR A 113 0.62 -1.99 -7.99
N HIS A 114 -0.09 -3.09 -8.21
CA HIS A 114 -1.03 -3.64 -7.25
C HIS A 114 -1.01 -5.17 -7.26
N HIS A 115 -1.50 -5.76 -6.18
CA HIS A 115 -1.75 -7.19 -6.05
C HIS A 115 -3.25 -7.44 -5.91
N LEU A 116 -3.76 -8.40 -6.65
CA LEU A 116 -5.14 -8.86 -6.52
C LEU A 116 -5.23 -10.00 -5.50
N ALA A 117 -6.33 -10.04 -4.78
CA ALA A 117 -6.65 -11.11 -3.84
C ALA A 117 -8.14 -11.44 -3.88
N GLN A 118 -8.48 -12.71 -4.11
CA GLN A 118 -9.86 -13.18 -4.15
C GLN A 118 -10.43 -13.39 -2.74
N THR A 119 -9.55 -13.64 -1.77
CA THR A 119 -9.94 -13.95 -0.39
C THR A 119 -9.21 -13.06 0.61
N PRO A 120 -9.77 -12.86 1.83
CA PRO A 120 -9.05 -12.16 2.91
C PRO A 120 -7.66 -12.75 3.21
N LYS A 121 -7.52 -14.07 3.06
CA LYS A 121 -6.24 -14.77 3.26
C LYS A 121 -5.22 -14.41 2.18
N GLU A 122 -5.64 -14.36 0.93
CA GLU A 122 -4.79 -13.89 -0.17
C GLU A 122 -4.40 -12.42 0.01
N ALA A 123 -5.33 -11.58 0.51
CA ALA A 123 -5.06 -10.19 0.80
C ALA A 123 -3.98 -10.04 1.89
N LEU A 124 -4.02 -10.87 2.93
CA LEU A 124 -2.98 -10.90 3.95
C LEU A 124 -1.60 -11.30 3.38
N PHE A 125 -1.56 -12.25 2.44
CA PHE A 125 -0.32 -12.62 1.75
C PHE A 125 0.18 -11.54 0.78
N ALA A 126 -0.73 -10.85 0.10
CA ALA A 126 -0.41 -9.71 -0.75
C ALA A 126 0.16 -8.53 0.07
N LEU A 127 -0.37 -8.28 1.26
CA LEU A 127 0.16 -7.28 2.19
C LEU A 127 1.64 -7.54 2.51
N LYS A 128 2.00 -8.77 2.90
CA LYS A 128 3.40 -9.11 3.17
C LYS A 128 4.29 -9.00 1.94
N ARG A 129 3.76 -9.29 0.74
CA ARG A 129 4.49 -9.10 -0.52
C ARG A 129 4.78 -7.61 -0.75
N LEU A 130 3.78 -6.74 -0.66
CA LEU A 130 3.96 -5.29 -0.78
C LEU A 130 4.97 -4.71 0.21
N TRP A 131 4.96 -5.20 1.45
CA TRP A 131 5.96 -4.80 2.45
C TRP A 131 7.37 -5.28 2.13
N ALA A 132 7.54 -6.41 1.42
CA ALA A 132 8.85 -6.84 0.97
C ALA A 132 9.31 -6.01 -0.24
N GLU A 133 8.40 -5.66 -1.15
CA GLU A 133 8.73 -4.94 -2.39
C GLU A 133 9.39 -3.57 -2.18
N VAL A 134 9.20 -2.92 -1.03
CA VAL A 134 9.91 -1.66 -0.67
C VAL A 134 11.41 -1.82 -0.45
N PHE A 135 11.88 -3.07 -0.41
CA PHE A 135 13.30 -3.45 -0.31
C PHE A 135 13.88 -3.96 -1.63
N ARG A 136 13.14 -3.86 -2.75
CA ARG A 136 13.74 -4.01 -4.08
C ARG A 136 14.82 -2.95 -4.27
N VAL A 137 15.83 -3.28 -5.08
CA VAL A 137 16.98 -2.40 -5.33
C VAL A 137 16.53 -1.02 -5.80
N GLU A 138 15.60 -0.96 -6.75
CA GLU A 138 15.08 0.29 -7.31
C GLU A 138 14.45 1.17 -6.22
N ALA A 139 13.56 0.58 -5.41
CA ALA A 139 12.87 1.29 -4.32
C ALA A 139 13.83 1.79 -3.22
N ILE A 140 14.93 1.07 -2.97
CA ILE A 140 15.97 1.49 -2.03
C ILE A 140 16.78 2.65 -2.60
N LEU A 141 17.17 2.58 -3.88
CA LEU A 141 17.93 3.62 -4.55
C LEU A 141 17.14 4.93 -4.65
N GLU A 142 15.84 4.86 -4.97
CA GLU A 142 14.94 6.02 -5.02
C GLU A 142 14.82 6.74 -3.68
N ARG A 143 14.85 5.99 -2.58
CA ARG A 143 14.65 6.50 -1.22
C ARG A 143 15.97 6.82 -0.49
N HIS A 144 17.11 6.44 -1.04
CA HIS A 144 18.41 6.64 -0.41
C HIS A 144 18.63 8.13 -0.02
N PRO A 145 19.10 8.44 1.21
CA PRO A 145 19.80 7.57 2.16
C PRO A 145 18.92 6.80 3.15
N LEU A 146 17.59 6.87 3.05
CA LEU A 146 16.69 6.20 3.99
C LEU A 146 16.50 4.72 3.60
N LEU A 147 17.37 3.85 4.13
CA LEU A 147 17.34 2.41 3.86
C LEU A 147 16.03 1.74 4.35
N PHE A 148 15.58 2.12 5.55
CA PHE A 148 14.35 1.64 6.13
C PHE A 148 13.22 2.67 5.95
N PRO A 149 12.08 2.32 5.35
CA PRO A 149 11.00 3.26 5.14
C PRO A 149 10.29 3.60 6.47
N PRO A 150 10.07 4.89 6.77
CA PRO A 150 9.41 5.31 8.02
C PRO A 150 7.95 4.90 8.07
N SER A 151 7.31 4.76 6.90
CA SER A 151 5.97 4.22 6.75
C SER A 151 5.86 3.45 5.43
N VAL A 152 5.05 2.40 5.43
CA VAL A 152 4.65 1.66 4.23
C VAL A 152 3.14 1.53 4.23
N PRO A 153 2.41 2.64 3.96
CA PRO A 153 0.97 2.59 3.91
C PRO A 153 0.54 1.65 2.78
N VAL A 154 -0.41 0.76 3.07
CA VAL A 154 -1.03 -0.11 2.07
C VAL A 154 -2.52 0.15 2.09
N LEU A 155 -3.08 0.36 0.91
CA LEU A 155 -4.53 0.45 0.69
C LEU A 155 -5.04 -0.94 0.35
N VAL A 156 -6.10 -1.36 1.01
CA VAL A 156 -6.91 -2.53 0.65
C VAL A 156 -8.23 -1.99 0.14
N GLN A 157 -8.60 -2.31 -1.10
CA GLN A 157 -9.80 -1.79 -1.74
C GLN A 157 -10.68 -2.95 -2.18
N ALA A 158 -11.94 -2.98 -1.74
CA ALA A 158 -12.91 -3.97 -2.20
C ALA A 158 -13.47 -3.56 -3.57
N LEU A 159 -13.46 -4.50 -4.52
CA LEU A 159 -13.74 -4.24 -5.94
C LEU A 159 -15.11 -4.74 -6.41
N GLY A 160 -15.90 -5.34 -5.51
CA GLY A 160 -17.22 -5.84 -5.89
C GLY A 160 -17.70 -6.99 -5.00
N ILE A 161 -18.42 -7.91 -5.63
CA ILE A 161 -19.05 -9.06 -4.98
C ILE A 161 -18.08 -10.25 -4.99
N PRO A 162 -17.96 -11.01 -3.88
CA PRO A 162 -17.10 -12.18 -3.83
C PRO A 162 -17.43 -13.20 -4.92
N GLY A 163 -16.41 -13.75 -5.58
CA GLY A 163 -16.55 -14.81 -6.58
C GLY A 163 -16.57 -14.35 -8.04
N GLU A 164 -16.30 -13.07 -8.31
CA GLU A 164 -16.09 -12.58 -9.67
C GLU A 164 -14.59 -12.66 -10.04
N ASP A 165 -14.25 -13.55 -10.97
CA ASP A 165 -12.86 -13.90 -11.29
C ASP A 165 -12.10 -12.78 -12.02
N THR A 166 -12.82 -11.82 -12.61
CA THR A 166 -12.24 -10.73 -13.38
C THR A 166 -12.37 -9.43 -12.62
N VAL A 167 -11.23 -8.91 -12.16
CA VAL A 167 -11.11 -7.51 -11.73
C VAL A 167 -10.71 -6.70 -12.96
N PRO A 168 -11.55 -5.78 -13.45
CA PRO A 168 -11.15 -4.91 -14.55
C PRO A 168 -10.04 -3.99 -14.08
N GLU A 169 -9.02 -3.85 -14.92
CA GLU A 169 -7.91 -2.95 -14.69
C GLU A 169 -8.41 -1.52 -14.45
N ALA A 170 -7.80 -0.82 -13.49
CA ALA A 170 -8.11 0.58 -13.25
C ALA A 170 -7.66 1.40 -14.45
N GLN A 171 -8.58 2.13 -15.06
CA GLN A 171 -8.30 3.00 -16.20
C GLN A 171 -8.55 4.45 -15.83
N GLU A 172 -7.84 5.35 -16.49
CA GLU A 172 -8.15 6.77 -16.39
C GLU A 172 -9.62 7.01 -16.78
N ASP A 173 -10.34 7.72 -15.93
CA ASP A 173 -11.70 8.15 -16.19
C ASP A 173 -11.68 9.67 -16.39
N PRO A 174 -11.69 10.16 -17.64
CA PRO A 174 -11.60 11.60 -17.93
C PRO A 174 -12.77 12.40 -17.36
N LEU A 175 -13.95 11.80 -17.25
CA LEU A 175 -15.14 12.48 -16.75
C LEU A 175 -15.05 12.65 -15.23
N LEU A 176 -14.76 11.57 -14.51
CA LEU A 176 -14.53 11.65 -13.06
C LEU A 176 -13.32 12.54 -12.72
N SER A 177 -12.29 12.54 -13.57
CA SER A 177 -11.12 13.42 -13.40
C SER A 177 -11.50 14.90 -13.49
N LEU A 178 -12.34 15.27 -14.47
CA LEU A 178 -12.83 16.64 -14.63
C LEU A 178 -13.70 17.04 -13.44
N ASP A 179 -14.73 16.24 -13.13
CA ASP A 179 -15.67 16.52 -12.05
C ASP A 179 -14.97 16.66 -10.70
N LEU A 180 -14.03 15.75 -10.39
CA LEU A 180 -13.28 15.81 -9.15
C LEU A 180 -12.30 16.98 -9.13
N SER A 181 -11.67 17.32 -10.26
CA SER A 181 -10.78 18.48 -10.32
C SER A 181 -11.52 19.78 -10.05
N GLU A 182 -12.73 19.94 -10.60
CA GLU A 182 -13.59 21.09 -10.34
C GLU A 182 -14.02 21.13 -8.87
N ALA A 183 -14.42 19.99 -8.30
CA ALA A 183 -14.87 19.92 -6.91
C ALA A 183 -13.74 20.16 -5.90
N LEU A 184 -12.51 19.73 -6.19
CA LEU A 184 -11.35 19.93 -5.32
C LEU A 184 -10.67 21.29 -5.53
N GLY A 185 -10.92 21.96 -6.66
CA GLY A 185 -10.22 23.19 -7.06
C GLY A 185 -8.75 22.97 -7.44
N GLU A 186 -8.35 21.74 -7.75
CA GLU A 186 -7.00 21.35 -8.13
C GLU A 186 -7.04 20.27 -9.22
N ARG A 187 -6.05 20.23 -10.11
CA ARG A 187 -6.02 19.22 -11.18
C ARG A 187 -5.63 17.85 -10.66
N VAL A 188 -6.48 16.87 -10.90
CA VAL A 188 -6.26 15.46 -10.56
C VAL A 188 -6.58 14.54 -11.74
N VAL A 189 -5.99 13.35 -11.73
CA VAL A 189 -6.31 12.24 -12.64
C VAL A 189 -6.91 11.12 -11.81
N VAL A 190 -8.12 10.71 -12.16
CA VAL A 190 -8.87 9.64 -11.51
C VAL A 190 -8.71 8.36 -12.29
N PHE A 191 -8.32 7.30 -11.60
CA PHE A 191 -8.31 5.94 -12.10
C PHE A 191 -9.46 5.17 -11.45
N ALA A 192 -10.36 4.66 -12.27
CA ALA A 192 -11.56 3.97 -11.85
C ALA A 192 -11.68 2.58 -12.48
N SER A 193 -12.41 1.70 -11.80
CA SER A 193 -12.83 0.41 -12.33
C SER A 193 -14.29 0.20 -11.97
N ARG A 194 -15.11 -0.19 -12.95
CA ARG A 194 -16.57 -0.37 -12.78
C ARG A 194 -17.28 0.84 -12.17
N GLY A 195 -16.83 2.05 -12.50
CA GLY A 195 -17.38 3.29 -11.97
C GLY A 195 -17.01 3.56 -10.50
N LEU A 196 -16.13 2.76 -9.89
CA LEU A 196 -15.58 3.02 -8.57
C LEU A 196 -14.20 3.67 -8.69
N VAL A 197 -13.99 4.77 -7.98
CA VAL A 197 -12.68 5.44 -7.87
C VAL A 197 -11.75 4.56 -7.04
N LEU A 198 -10.63 4.17 -7.64
CA LEU A 198 -9.60 3.35 -7.00
C LEU A 198 -8.35 4.15 -6.68
N ARG A 199 -7.92 5.03 -7.59
CA ARG A 199 -6.70 5.81 -7.44
C ARG A 199 -6.88 7.24 -7.91
N ILE A 200 -6.19 8.17 -7.26
CA ILE A 200 -6.17 9.59 -7.64
C ILE A 200 -4.72 10.06 -7.64
N GLU A 201 -4.29 10.60 -8.77
CA GLU A 201 -2.99 11.26 -8.93
C GLU A 201 -3.18 12.78 -9.00
N SER A 202 -2.24 13.54 -8.43
CA SER A 202 -2.23 15.00 -8.54
C SER A 202 -0.96 15.48 -9.24
N GLN A 203 -1.03 16.60 -9.96
CA GLN A 203 0.12 17.16 -10.69
C GLN A 203 1.27 17.62 -9.77
N HIS A 204 1.05 17.69 -8.46
CA HIS A 204 2.06 18.13 -7.49
C HIS A 204 2.90 16.99 -6.90
N GLY A 205 2.70 15.75 -7.35
CA GLY A 205 3.36 14.57 -6.77
C GLY A 205 2.75 14.21 -5.42
N GLY A 206 2.35 12.95 -5.28
CA GLY A 206 1.87 12.40 -4.01
C GLY A 206 2.98 12.20 -3.00
#